data_AF-A0A3N5W4Z3-F1
#
_entry.id   AF-A0A3N5W4Z3-F1
#
_cell.length_a   1.000
_cell.length_b   1.000
_cell.length_c   1.000
_cell.angle_alpha   90.00
_cell.angle_beta   90.00
_cell.angle_gamma   90.00
#
_symmetry.space_group_name_H-M   'P 1'
#
loop_
_entity.id
_entity.type
_entity.pdbx_description
1 polymer ?
#
loop_
_entity_poly.entity_id
_entity_poly.type
_entity_poly.pdbx_seq_one_letter_code
_entity_poly.pdbx_strand_id
1 'polypeptide(L)'
;MKRKAFLVVLFSAVAAPAWGVGNPYTELEIPVPELTGSHARALGMGGAHIAVAEDASAILWNPAGLVNIRRIEIGTTLARGDQGTETLWRETSSDWGRAENQLAGLHFLYPFPTFRGSLVVGIGVDR
;
A
#
# COMPACT_ATOMS: atom_id res chain seq x y z
N MET A 1 -34.13 34.77 4.05
CA MET A 1 -32.68 34.73 4.39
C MET A 1 -32.58 33.95 5.70
N LYS A 2 -32.16 32.68 5.75
CA LYS A 2 -30.78 32.18 5.67
C LYS A 2 -30.85 30.70 5.24
N ARG A 3 -30.16 30.32 4.17
CA ARG A 3 -30.09 28.94 3.65
C ARG A 3 -29.17 28.12 4.57
N LYS A 4 -29.69 27.03 5.14
CA LYS A 4 -28.88 26.07 5.90
C LYS A 4 -28.07 25.23 4.90
N ALA A 5 -26.75 25.23 5.09
CA ALA A 5 -25.78 24.60 4.22
C ALA A 5 -25.98 23.08 4.19
N PHE A 6 -26.18 22.56 2.98
CA PHE A 6 -26.17 21.13 2.69
C PHE A 6 -24.70 20.75 2.46
N LEU A 7 -24.10 20.06 3.44
CA LEU A 7 -22.72 19.59 3.38
C LEU A 7 -22.75 18.07 3.19
N VAL A 8 -22.90 17.66 1.93
CA VAL A 8 -22.63 16.30 1.46
C VAL A 8 -21.76 16.48 0.21
N VAL A 9 -20.45 16.53 0.42
CA VAL A 9 -19.45 16.66 -0.64
C VAL A 9 -18.80 15.30 -0.85
N LEU A 10 -19.06 14.77 -2.04
CA LEU A 10 -18.28 13.79 -2.82
C LEU A 10 -17.85 12.48 -2.13
N PHE A 11 -18.61 11.41 -2.39
CA PHE A 11 -18.10 10.04 -2.39
C PHE A 11 -18.49 9.36 -3.71
N SER A 12 -18.00 9.89 -4.84
CA SER A 12 -18.26 9.30 -6.17
C SER A 12 -17.12 9.62 -7.12
N ALA A 13 -16.12 8.73 -7.12
CA ALA A 13 -15.02 8.49 -8.06
C ALA A 13 -13.85 8.03 -7.20
N VAL A 14 -13.49 6.75 -7.12
CA VAL A 14 -12.92 5.99 -8.22
C VAL A 14 -13.20 4.51 -7.95
N ALA A 15 -13.99 3.89 -8.81
CA ALA A 15 -14.03 2.44 -8.97
C ALA A 15 -13.65 2.17 -10.42
N ALA A 16 -12.35 2.18 -10.70
CA ALA A 16 -11.87 1.43 -11.84
C ALA A 16 -11.87 -0.03 -11.41
N PRO A 17 -12.60 -0.94 -12.10
CA PRO A 17 -12.37 -2.36 -11.89
C PRO A 17 -10.96 -2.62 -12.42
N ALA A 18 -9.98 -2.72 -11.53
CA ALA A 18 -8.69 -3.31 -11.86
C ALA A 18 -8.96 -4.80 -12.03
N TRP A 19 -9.07 -5.24 -13.27
CA TRP A 19 -9.00 -6.66 -13.59
C TRP A 19 -7.55 -7.04 -13.30
N GLY A 20 -7.33 -7.74 -12.18
CA GLY A 20 -6.01 -8.24 -11.80
C GLY A 20 -5.54 -9.26 -12.84
N VAL A 21 -4.82 -8.78 -13.84
CA VAL A 21 -3.95 -9.63 -14.66
C VAL A 21 -2.69 -9.82 -13.83
N GLY A 22 -2.55 -11.01 -13.25
CA GLY A 22 -1.32 -11.42 -12.60
C GLY A 22 -0.16 -11.23 -13.56
N ASN A 23 0.81 -10.41 -13.17
CA ASN A 23 2.00 -10.14 -13.97
C ASN A 23 2.96 -11.34 -13.82
N PRO A 24 3.25 -12.13 -14.87
CA PRO A 24 4.06 -13.33 -14.76
C PRO A 24 5.58 -13.05 -14.63
N TYR A 25 6.01 -11.80 -14.45
CA TYR A 25 7.42 -11.40 -14.37
C TYR A 25 7.71 -10.55 -13.12
N THR A 26 7.42 -11.07 -11.94
CA THR A 26 8.08 -10.62 -10.70
C THR A 26 8.61 -11.81 -9.94
N GLU A 27 9.43 -12.62 -10.61
CA GLU A 27 10.30 -13.62 -9.99
C GLU A 27 11.69 -12.99 -9.81
N LEU A 28 11.77 -11.96 -8.97
CA LEU A 28 12.97 -11.76 -8.17
C LEU A 28 12.75 -12.64 -6.95
N GLU A 29 13.69 -13.56 -6.73
CA GLU A 29 13.67 -14.71 -5.79
C GLU A 29 13.65 -14.31 -4.30
N ILE A 30 12.82 -13.33 -3.94
CA ILE A 30 12.41 -13.05 -2.57
C ILE A 30 10.90 -13.34 -2.54
N PRO A 31 10.44 -14.31 -1.74
CA PRO A 31 9.01 -14.61 -1.61
C PRO A 31 8.32 -13.46 -0.87
N VAL A 32 8.07 -12.36 -1.56
CA VAL A 32 7.20 -11.27 -1.12
C VAL A 32 6.08 -11.14 -2.14
N PRO A 33 4.99 -11.92 -1.97
CA PRO A 33 3.86 -11.87 -2.88
C PRO A 33 3.23 -10.48 -2.79
N GLU A 34 3.06 -9.77 -3.92
CA GLU A 34 2.24 -8.55 -4.09
C GLU A 34 2.54 -7.34 -3.17
N LEU A 35 3.43 -7.47 -2.18
CA LEU A 35 3.71 -6.49 -1.12
C LEU A 35 4.63 -5.35 -1.54
N THR A 36 5.31 -5.49 -2.68
CA THR A 36 6.19 -4.47 -3.24
C THR A 36 5.45 -3.14 -3.43
N GLY A 37 4.16 -3.13 -3.79
CA GLY A 37 3.40 -1.88 -3.96
C GLY A 37 2.90 -1.22 -2.66
N SER A 38 2.84 -1.97 -1.55
CA SER A 38 2.04 -1.59 -0.39
C SER A 38 2.82 -0.75 0.64
N HIS A 39 4.17 -0.70 0.60
CA HIS A 39 4.96 0.09 1.55
C HIS A 39 6.23 0.70 0.97
N ALA A 40 6.21 2.01 0.67
CA ALA A 40 7.32 2.74 0.07
C ALA A 40 8.62 2.72 0.89
N ARG A 41 8.54 2.74 2.23
CA ARG A 41 9.72 2.62 3.11
C ARG A 41 10.39 1.26 2.96
N ALA A 42 9.59 0.20 2.88
CA ALA A 42 10.11 -1.16 2.75
C ALA A 42 10.82 -1.38 1.42
N LEU A 43 10.23 -0.85 0.34
CA LEU A 43 10.86 -0.79 -0.98
C LEU A 43 12.19 -0.02 -0.97
N GLY A 44 12.20 1.19 -0.38
CA GLY A 44 13.39 2.05 -0.35
C GLY A 44 14.58 1.44 0.41
N MET A 45 14.32 0.48 1.30
CA MET A 45 15.35 -0.25 2.04
C MET A 45 15.72 -1.60 1.40
N GLY A 46 15.23 -1.89 0.19
CA GLY A 46 15.62 -3.09 -0.56
C GLY A 46 15.30 -4.40 0.16
N GLY A 47 14.23 -4.44 0.95
CA GLY A 47 13.83 -5.63 1.72
C GLY A 47 14.43 -5.74 3.13
N ALA A 48 15.34 -4.86 3.53
CA ALA A 48 15.90 -4.85 4.90
C ALA A 48 14.87 -4.44 5.99
N HIS A 49 13.72 -3.91 5.59
CA HIS A 49 12.66 -3.39 6.47
C HIS A 49 12.10 -4.39 7.45
N ILE A 50 12.17 -5.69 7.13
CA ILE A 50 11.72 -6.76 8.03
C ILE A 50 12.39 -6.67 9.41
N ALA A 51 13.64 -6.20 9.49
CA ALA A 51 14.38 -6.08 10.75
C ALA A 51 14.00 -4.85 11.59
N VAL A 52 13.38 -3.84 10.98
CA VAL A 52 13.16 -2.50 11.57
C VAL A 52 11.72 -2.00 11.42
N ALA A 53 10.77 -2.89 11.08
CA ALA A 53 9.37 -2.50 10.95
C ALA A 53 8.82 -2.07 12.32
N GLU A 54 8.54 -0.78 12.47
CA GLU A 54 8.12 -0.16 13.73
C GLU A 54 6.90 0.77 13.56
N ASP A 55 6.21 0.66 12.43
CA ASP A 55 5.06 1.47 12.04
C ASP A 55 3.91 0.55 11.58
N ALA A 56 2.87 1.15 11.01
CA ALA A 56 1.72 0.40 10.50
C ALA A 56 2.04 -0.74 9.54
N SER A 57 3.15 -0.64 8.80
CA SER A 57 3.60 -1.70 7.89
C SER A 57 4.08 -2.97 8.61
N ALA A 58 4.36 -2.89 9.91
CA ALA A 58 4.76 -4.04 10.73
C ALA A 58 3.69 -5.15 10.73
N ILE A 59 2.41 -4.82 10.52
CA ILE A 59 1.33 -5.82 10.41
C ILE A 59 1.63 -6.85 9.30
N LEU A 60 2.20 -6.40 8.18
CA LEU A 60 2.51 -7.26 7.03
C LEU A 60 3.98 -7.69 6.99
N TRP A 61 4.91 -6.80 7.34
CA TRP A 61 6.35 -7.08 7.21
C TRP A 61 6.93 -7.85 8.40
N ASN A 62 6.60 -7.46 9.63
CA ASN A 62 7.12 -8.09 10.84
C ASN A 62 6.20 -7.81 12.04
N PRO A 63 5.24 -8.71 12.34
CA PRO A 63 4.32 -8.52 13.46
C PRO A 63 4.98 -8.39 14.83
N ALA A 64 6.22 -8.90 15.01
CA ALA A 64 6.95 -8.73 16.26
C ALA A 64 7.34 -7.26 16.51
N GLY A 65 7.46 -6.46 15.45
CA GLY A 65 7.71 -5.03 15.52
C GLY A 65 6.58 -4.21 16.15
N LEU A 66 5.35 -4.76 16.19
CA LEU A 66 4.19 -4.11 16.82
C LEU A 66 4.41 -3.79 18.29
N VAL A 67 5.24 -4.57 18.98
CA VAL A 67 5.63 -4.30 20.38
C VAL A 67 6.17 -2.88 20.58
N ASN A 68 6.81 -2.30 19.55
CA ASN A 68 7.42 -0.98 19.62
C ASN A 68 6.43 0.18 19.41
N ILE A 69 5.18 -0.09 19.01
CA ILE A 69 4.14 0.93 18.81
C ILE A 69 3.64 1.40 20.18
N ARG A 70 3.90 2.68 20.51
CA ARG A 70 3.53 3.30 21.81
C ARG A 70 2.34 4.25 21.74
N ARG A 71 1.87 4.58 20.54
CA ARG A 71 0.76 5.52 20.29
C ARG A 71 -0.16 4.97 19.22
N ILE A 72 -1.40 5.47 19.18
CA ILE A 72 -2.32 5.17 18.09
C ILE A 72 -1.69 5.64 16.78
N GLU A 73 -1.71 4.79 15.76
CA GLU A 73 -1.09 5.07 14.47
C GLU A 73 -2.04 4.76 13.32
N ILE A 74 -1.99 5.60 12.28
CA ILE A 74 -2.71 5.41 11.02
C ILE A 74 -1.68 5.43 9.91
N GLY A 75 -1.62 4.35 9.13
CA GLY A 75 -0.77 4.23 7.97
C GLY A 75 -1.59 4.31 6.68
N THR A 76 -1.03 4.93 5.65
CA THR A 76 -1.59 4.93 4.30
C THR A 76 -0.46 4.84 3.30
N THR A 77 -0.68 4.12 2.20
CA THR A 77 0.31 4.03 1.13
C THR A 77 -0.29 4.40 -0.21
N LEU A 78 0.44 5.24 -0.94
CA LEU A 78 0.18 5.58 -2.33
C LEU A 78 1.25 4.94 -3.20
N ALA A 79 0.83 4.34 -4.31
CA ALA A 79 1.75 3.79 -5.30
C ALA A 79 1.42 4.36 -6.69
N ARG A 80 2.45 4.51 -7.51
CA ARG A 80 2.33 4.89 -8.92
C ARG A 80 2.91 3.78 -9.79
N GLY A 81 2.08 3.18 -10.61
CA GLY A 81 2.51 2.26 -11.66
C GLY A 81 2.71 3.02 -12.96
N ASP A 82 3.81 2.77 -13.66
CA ASP A 82 4.08 3.30 -14.99
C ASP A 82 4.50 2.12 -15.87
N GLN A 83 3.68 1.78 -16.86
CA GLN A 83 3.89 0.64 -17.73
C GLN A 83 3.93 1.14 -19.17
N GLY A 84 5.05 0.93 -19.84
CA GLY A 84 5.21 1.15 -21.27
C GLY A 84 5.43 -0.19 -21.96
N THR A 85 4.81 -0.38 -23.13
CA THR A 85 5.06 -1.54 -23.98
C THR A 85 5.31 -1.04 -25.39
N GLU A 86 6.53 -1.23 -25.85
CA GLU A 86 6.90 -1.06 -27.23
C GLU A 86 6.78 -2.39 -27.95
N THR A 87 6.01 -2.44 -29.03
CA THR A 87 5.91 -3.63 -29.87
C THR A 87 6.43 -3.31 -31.27
N LEU A 88 7.36 -4.12 -31.75
CA LEU A 88 7.88 -4.04 -33.11
C LEU A 88 7.28 -5.18 -33.93
N TRP A 89 6.49 -4.83 -34.93
CA TRP A 89 5.96 -5.81 -35.89
C TRP A 89 6.26 -5.36 -37.31
N ARG A 90 7.11 -6.13 -38.00
CA ARG A 90 7.48 -5.94 -39.42
C ARG A 90 7.80 -4.47 -39.74
N GLU A 91 8.84 -3.95 -39.09
CA GLU A 91 9.34 -2.56 -39.20
C GLU A 91 8.37 -1.45 -38.74
N THR A 92 7.17 -1.81 -38.28
CA THR A 92 6.24 -0.86 -37.65
C THR A 92 6.38 -0.96 -36.13
N SER A 93 6.72 0.16 -35.51
CA SER A 93 6.78 0.30 -34.05
C SER A 93 5.49 0.91 -33.53
N SER A 94 4.90 0.30 -32.51
CA SER A 94 3.78 0.85 -31.75
C SER A 94 4.16 0.93 -30.29
N ASP A 95 4.06 2.14 -29.75
CA ASP A 95 4.28 2.46 -28.35
C ASP A 95 2.93 2.61 -27.65
N TRP A 96 2.79 1.98 -26.48
CA TRP A 96 1.64 2.16 -25.62
C TRP A 96 2.09 2.28 -24.17
N GLY A 97 1.65 3.36 -23.53
CA GLY A 97 1.97 3.66 -22.13
C GLY A 97 0.72 3.87 -21.30
N ARG A 98 0.76 3.39 -20.04
CA ARG A 98 -0.26 3.64 -19.02
C ARG A 98 0.42 3.97 -17.70
N ALA A 99 0.02 5.11 -17.12
CA ALA A 99 0.35 5.49 -15.76
C ALA A 99 -0.89 5.45 -14.87
N GLU A 100 -0.75 4.93 -13.66
CA GLU A 100 -1.83 4.78 -12.70
C GLU A 100 -1.37 5.20 -11.31
N ASN A 101 -2.21 5.96 -10.60
CA ASN A 101 -2.00 6.28 -9.19
C ASN A 101 -3.01 5.48 -8.38
N GLN A 102 -2.54 4.70 -7.42
CA GLN A 102 -3.38 3.89 -6.56
C GLN A 102 -3.18 4.23 -5.08
N LEU A 103 -4.28 4.16 -4.33
CA LEU A 103 -4.23 4.01 -2.89
C LEU A 103 -4.00 2.53 -2.58
N ALA A 104 -2.74 2.20 -2.33
CA ALA A 104 -2.25 0.83 -2.18
C ALA A 104 -2.57 0.25 -0.81
N GLY A 105 -2.74 1.06 0.24
CA GLY A 105 -3.06 0.52 1.55
C GLY A 105 -3.56 1.53 2.57
N LEU A 106 -4.30 1.05 3.56
CA LEU A 106 -4.74 1.80 4.73
C LEU A 106 -4.71 0.91 5.97
N HIS A 107 -4.13 1.43 7.04
CA HIS A 107 -3.81 0.69 8.25
C HIS A 107 -4.13 1.51 9.50
N PHE A 108 -4.57 0.84 10.56
CA PHE A 108 -4.88 1.43 11.85
C PHE A 108 -4.32 0.56 12.98
N LEU A 109 -3.65 1.17 13.94
CA LEU A 109 -3.09 0.49 15.11
C LEU A 109 -3.50 1.16 16.40
N TYR A 110 -3.87 0.32 17.35
CA TYR A 110 -4.26 0.72 18.69
C TYR A 110 -3.41 -0.01 19.74
N PRO A 111 -2.53 0.69 20.46
CA PRO A 111 -1.82 0.13 21.60
C PRO A 111 -2.71 0.19 22.85
N PHE A 112 -2.94 -0.97 23.46
CA PHE A 112 -3.61 -1.06 24.75
C PHE A 112 -2.64 -0.76 25.89
N PRO A 113 -3.01 0.09 26.87
CA PRO A 113 -2.18 0.33 28.04
C PRO A 113 -2.14 -0.93 28.90
N THR A 114 -0.96 -1.55 29.00
CA THR A 114 -0.72 -2.74 29.83
C THR A 114 0.29 -2.43 30.93
N PHE A 115 0.18 -3.10 32.09
CA PHE A 115 1.08 -2.88 33.23
C PHE A 115 2.49 -3.44 33.02
N ARG A 116 2.62 -4.53 32.25
CA ARG A 116 3.89 -5.17 31.87
C ARG A 116 3.77 -5.72 30.45
N GLY A 117 4.70 -5.34 29.58
CA GLY A 117 4.70 -5.75 28.17
C GLY A 117 4.06 -4.70 27.25
N SER A 118 3.74 -5.13 26.04
CA SER A 118 3.04 -4.34 25.02
C SER A 118 1.96 -5.20 24.39
N LEU A 119 0.76 -4.63 24.24
CA LEU A 119 -0.36 -5.24 23.53
C LEU A 119 -0.85 -4.24 22.50
N VAL A 120 -0.74 -4.61 21.23
CA VAL A 120 -1.13 -3.75 20.10
C VAL A 120 -2.05 -4.54 19.20
N VAL A 121 -3.17 -3.94 18.83
CA VAL A 121 -4.10 -4.50 17.85
C VAL A 121 -4.06 -3.62 16.61
N GLY A 122 -3.81 -4.24 15.47
CA GLY A 122 -3.77 -3.57 14.17
C GLY A 122 -4.78 -4.18 13.21
N ILE A 123 -5.35 -3.36 12.34
CA ILE A 123 -6.14 -3.77 11.18
C ILE A 123 -5.66 -3.00 9.96
N GLY A 124 -5.58 -3.69 8.82
CA GLY A 124 -5.03 -3.16 7.58
C GLY A 124 -5.71 -3.76 6.37
N VAL A 125 -5.76 -2.99 5.29
CA VAL A 125 -6.15 -3.47 3.96
C VAL A 125 -5.18 -2.93 2.93
N ASP A 126 -4.68 -3.82 2.08
CA ASP A 126 -3.78 -3.52 0.97
C ASP A 126 -4.40 -4.01 -0.34
N ARG A 127 -3.99 -3.38 -1.45
CA ARG A 127 -4.55 -3.56 -2.79
C ARG A 127 -3.50 -3.80 -3.84
#